data_AF-A0A554I788-F1
#
_entry.id   AF-A0A554I788-F1
#
_cell.length_a   1.000
_cell.length_b   1.000
_cell.length_c   1.000
_cell.angle_alpha   90.00
_cell.angle_beta   90.00
_cell.angle_gamma   90.00
#
_symmetry.space_group_name_H-M   'P 1'
#
loop_
_entity.id
_entity.type
_entity.pdbx_description
1 polymer ?
#
loop_
_entity_poly.entity_id
_entity_poly.type
_entity_poly.pdbx_seq_one_letter_code
_entity_poly.pdbx_strand_id
1 'polypeptide(L)'
;MKFWKILILCVLMIFLGWGIFNLEKEKREMEREYIKIKEVTDKLTEENRKTREQVEYYKNQENLLKASREQFNLKKEGETLMIIVPKTTSSTPR
;
A
#
# COMPACT_ATOMS: atom_id res chain seq x y z
N MET A 1 8.71 62.14 15.04
CA MET A 1 8.40 61.15 16.11
C MET A 1 7.29 60.14 15.74
N LYS A 2 6.19 60.53 15.08
CA LYS A 2 5.11 59.58 14.70
C LYS A 2 5.51 58.58 13.60
N PHE A 3 6.33 59.01 12.63
CA PHE A 3 6.80 58.18 11.51
C PHE A 3 7.63 56.96 11.95
N TRP A 4 8.42 57.10 13.02
CA TRP A 4 9.27 56.01 13.51
C TRP A 4 8.45 54.92 14.21
N LYS A 5 7.36 55.29 14.88
CA LYS A 5 6.39 54.34 15.45
C LYS A 5 5.69 53.52 14.36
N ILE A 6 5.35 54.16 13.24
CA ILE A 6 4.76 53.49 12.07
C ILE A 6 5.78 52.52 11.43
N LEU A 7 7.04 52.94 11.31
CA LEU A 7 8.11 52.06 10.79
C LEU A 7 8.27 50.79 11.66
N ILE A 8 8.33 50.95 12.99
CA ILE A 8 8.43 49.82 13.93
C ILE A 8 7.21 48.90 13.81
N LEU A 9 6.01 49.47 13.70
CA LEU A 9 4.79 48.69 13.53
C LEU A 9 4.81 47.88 12.21
N CYS A 10 5.28 48.47 11.11
CA CYS A 10 5.42 47.78 9.83
C CYS A 10 6.44 46.63 9.92
N VAL A 11 7.59 46.85 10.55
CA VAL A 11 8.60 45.79 10.74
C VAL A 11 8.03 44.65 11.59
N LEU A 12 7.29 44.98 12.66
CA LEU A 12 6.67 43.97 13.52
C LEU A 12 5.60 43.16 12.78
N MET A 13 4.80 43.80 11.93
CA MET A 13 3.83 43.13 11.05
C MET A 13 4.50 42.18 10.05
N ILE A 14 5.60 42.60 9.42
CA ILE A 14 6.34 41.75 8.48
C ILE A 14 6.92 40.53 9.22
N PHE A 15 7.49 40.75 10.41
CA PHE A 15 8.07 39.67 11.20
C PHE A 15 7.03 38.65 11.65
N LEU A 16 5.85 39.11 12.09
CA LEU A 16 4.73 38.24 12.44
C LEU A 16 4.19 37.48 11.22
N GLY A 17 4.03 38.16 10.09
CA GLY A 17 3.60 37.54 8.83
C GLY A 17 4.56 36.45 8.38
N TRP A 18 5.86 36.70 8.47
CA TRP A 18 6.89 35.70 8.14
C TRP A 18 6.83 34.51 9.13
N GLY A 19 6.73 34.78 10.43
CA GLY A 19 6.62 33.72 11.44
C GLY A 19 5.44 32.78 11.19
N ILE A 20 4.25 33.34 10.91
CA ILE A 20 3.04 32.58 10.61
C ILE A 20 3.22 31.79 9.31
N PHE A 21 3.81 32.39 8.27
CA PHE A 21 4.01 31.72 6.98
C PHE A 21 4.96 30.54 7.08
N ASN A 22 6.07 30.67 7.82
CA ASN A 22 7.00 29.58 8.05
C ASN A 22 6.36 28.44 8.85
N LEU A 23 5.61 28.78 9.91
CA LEU A 23 4.95 27.80 10.76
C LEU A 23 3.89 27.00 9.98
N GLU A 24 3.10 27.67 9.15
CA GLU A 24 2.09 27.00 8.31
C GLU A 24 2.76 26.10 7.26
N LYS A 25 3.89 26.52 6.70
CA LYS A 25 4.66 25.69 5.77
C LYS A 25 5.21 24.42 6.43
N GLU A 26 5.83 24.58 7.60
CA GLU A 26 6.41 23.47 8.37
C GLU A 26 5.33 22.48 8.83
N LYS A 27 4.19 23.00 9.32
CA LYS A 27 3.04 22.17 9.68
C LYS A 27 2.56 21.33 8.49
N ARG A 28 2.42 21.92 7.31
CA ARG A 28 1.99 21.20 6.09
C ARG A 28 3.01 20.16 5.65
N GLU A 29 4.30 20.43 5.83
CA GLU A 29 5.36 19.48 5.50
C GLU A 29 5.36 18.30 6.46
N MET A 30 5.29 18.55 7.76
CA MET A 30 5.12 17.51 8.79
C MET A 30 3.85 16.69 8.57
N GLU A 31 2.72 17.31 8.24
CA GLU A 31 1.47 16.61 7.98
C GLU A 31 1.59 15.67 6.77
N ARG A 32 2.26 16.11 5.69
CA ARG A 32 2.53 15.25 4.53
C ARG A 32 3.43 14.07 4.88
N GLU A 33 4.48 14.29 5.66
CA GLU A 33 5.38 13.21 6.09
C GLU A 33 4.65 12.22 7.01
N TYR A 34 3.86 12.74 7.95
CA TYR A 34 3.04 11.93 8.82
C TYR A 34 2.07 11.04 8.04
N ILE A 35 1.35 11.61 7.05
CA ILE A 35 0.43 10.84 6.20
C ILE A 35 1.18 9.74 5.44
N LYS A 36 2.35 10.02 4.87
CA LYS A 36 3.16 9.01 4.17
C LYS A 36 3.58 7.88 5.10
N ILE A 37 4.10 8.22 6.29
CA ILE A 37 4.53 7.22 7.27
C ILE A 37 3.33 6.40 7.75
N LYS A 38 2.18 7.05 7.97
CA LYS A 38 0.94 6.39 8.37
C LYS A 38 0.47 5.41 7.30
N GLU A 39 0.44 5.81 6.04
CA GLU A 39 0.08 4.92 4.92
C GLU A 39 1.00 3.71 4.80
N VAL A 40 2.32 3.91 4.93
CA VAL A 40 3.29 2.81 4.90
C VAL A 40 3.07 1.87 6.08
N THR A 41 2.86 2.42 7.28
CA THR A 41 2.64 1.62 8.49
C THR A 41 1.35 0.81 8.40
N ASP A 42 0.27 1.42 7.90
CA ASP A 42 -1.02 0.75 7.74
C ASP A 42 -0.93 -0.37 6.69
N LYS A 43 -0.23 -0.13 5.56
CA LYS A 43 0.05 -1.17 4.56
C LYS A 43 0.86 -2.33 5.13
N LEU A 44 1.96 -2.05 5.83
CA LEU A 44 2.79 -3.09 6.45
C LEU A 44 2.02 -3.89 7.50
N THR A 45 1.13 -3.23 8.26
CA THR A 45 0.30 -3.90 9.25
C THR A 45 -0.68 -4.86 8.58
N GLU A 46 -1.31 -4.43 7.49
CA GLU A 46 -2.24 -5.26 6.73
C GLU A 46 -1.54 -6.42 6.02
N GLU A 47 -0.35 -6.20 5.44
CA GLU A 47 0.46 -7.25 4.83
C GLU A 47 0.92 -8.28 5.87
N ASN A 48 1.34 -7.84 7.05
CA ASN A 48 1.68 -8.75 8.15
C ASN A 48 0.47 -9.57 8.61
N ARG A 49 -0.71 -8.95 8.72
CA ARG A 49 -1.96 -9.65 9.06
C ARG A 49 -2.27 -10.74 8.04
N LYS A 50 -2.26 -10.42 6.74
CA LYS A 50 -2.49 -11.38 5.65
C LYS A 50 -1.46 -12.50 5.64
N THR A 51 -0.18 -12.16 5.80
CA THR A 51 0.90 -13.16 5.83
C THR A 51 0.73 -14.11 7.01
N ARG A 52 0.36 -13.59 8.19
CA ARG A 52 0.11 -14.41 9.38
C ARG A 52 -1.09 -15.33 9.20
N GLU A 53 -2.15 -14.85 8.56
CA GLU A 53 -3.32 -15.66 8.21
C GLU A 53 -2.97 -16.79 7.23
N GLN A 54 -2.16 -16.51 6.22
CA GLN A 54 -1.65 -17.52 5.30
C GLN A 54 -0.78 -18.56 6.03
N VAL A 55 0.12 -18.11 6.91
CA VAL A 55 0.95 -19.01 7.72
C VAL A 55 0.07 -19.93 8.59
N GLU A 56 -0.93 -19.39 9.28
CA GLU A 56 -1.83 -20.20 10.11
C GLU A 56 -2.68 -21.15 9.25
N TYR A 57 -3.12 -20.72 8.07
CA TYR A 57 -3.82 -21.57 7.11
C TYR A 57 -2.97 -22.76 6.66
N TYR A 58 -1.72 -22.51 6.26
CA TYR A 58 -0.79 -23.54 5.77
C TYR A 58 -0.19 -24.41 6.87
N LYS A 59 -0.21 -23.96 8.12
CA LYS A 59 0.21 -24.75 9.28
C LYS A 59 -0.67 -25.99 9.50
N ASN A 60 -1.93 -25.96 9.06
CA ASN A 60 -2.78 -27.15 9.04
C ASN A 60 -2.44 -28.02 7.82
N GLN A 61 -1.96 -29.25 8.05
CA GLN A 61 -1.59 -30.19 7.00
C GLN A 61 -2.71 -30.47 5.99
N GLU A 62 -3.98 -30.48 6.41
CA GLU A 62 -5.12 -30.69 5.49
C GLU A 62 -5.28 -29.54 4.50
N ASN A 63 -5.11 -28.30 4.98
CA ASN A 63 -5.17 -27.09 4.16
C ASN A 63 -3.96 -26.96 3.24
N LEU A 64 -2.78 -27.35 3.72
CA LEU A 64 -1.56 -27.41 2.90
C LEU A 64 -1.71 -28.40 1.74
N LEU A 65 -2.27 -29.58 2.01
CA LEU A 65 -2.59 -30.59 0.99
C LEU A 65 -3.65 -30.09 0.00
N LYS A 66 -4.68 -29.40 0.48
CA LYS A 66 -5.72 -28.80 -0.38
C LYS A 66 -5.14 -27.73 -1.31
N ALA A 67 -4.34 -26.81 -0.79
CA ALA A 67 -3.71 -25.76 -1.58
C ALA A 67 -2.70 -26.31 -2.58
N SER A 68 -1.90 -27.32 -2.20
CA SER A 68 -1.00 -28.00 -3.15
C SER A 68 -1.78 -28.73 -4.24
N ARG A 69 -2.91 -29.36 -3.91
CA ARG A 69 -3.78 -30.02 -4.90
C ARG A 69 -4.41 -29.04 -5.88
N GLU A 70 -4.86 -27.89 -5.40
CA GLU A 70 -5.41 -26.83 -6.27
C GLU A 70 -4.32 -26.21 -7.17
N GLN A 71 -3.12 -25.95 -6.63
CA GLN A 71 -2.02 -25.34 -7.40
C GLN A 71 -1.46 -26.27 -8.48
N PHE A 72 -1.37 -27.56 -8.20
CA PHE A 72 -0.83 -28.57 -9.13
C PHE A 72 -1.94 -29.36 -9.85
N ASN A 73 -3.20 -28.99 -9.66
CA ASN A 73 -4.38 -29.68 -10.20
C ASN A 73 -4.38 -31.20 -9.89
N LEU A 74 -3.84 -31.58 -8.73
CA LEU A 74 -3.67 -32.97 -8.31
C LEU A 74 -4.96 -33.47 -7.66
N LYS A 75 -5.49 -34.58 -8.17
CA LYS A 75 -6.66 -35.24 -7.59
C LYS A 75 -6.27 -36.38 -6.62
N LYS A 76 -7.20 -36.78 -5.75
CA LYS A 76 -6.97 -37.90 -4.80
C LYS A 76 -6.79 -39.22 -5.57
N GLU A 77 -6.10 -40.20 -4.96
CA GLU A 77 -5.99 -41.55 -5.54
C GLU A 77 -7.38 -42.08 -5.89
N GLY A 78 -7.62 -42.34 -7.19
CA GLY A 78 -8.89 -42.84 -7.71
C GLY A 78 -9.72 -41.85 -8.56
N GLU A 79 -9.33 -40.59 -8.72
CA GLU A 79 -10.02 -39.66 -9.63
C GLU A 79 -9.31 -39.51 -10.99
N THR A 80 -10.07 -39.62 -12.08
CA THR A 80 -9.58 -39.51 -13.47
C THR A 80 -9.21 -38.07 -13.84
N LEU A 81 -7.96 -37.85 -14.29
CA LEU A 81 -7.49 -36.58 -14.85
C LEU A 81 -7.97 -36.44 -16.30
N MET A 82 -8.89 -35.51 -16.58
CA MET A 82 -9.34 -35.19 -17.94
C MET A 82 -8.53 -34.00 -18.47
N ILE A 83 -7.51 -34.27 -19.30
CA ILE A 83 -6.74 -33.23 -20.00
C ILE A 83 -7.52 -32.81 -21.25
N ILE A 84 -8.11 -31.62 -21.22
CA ILE A 84 -8.77 -31.03 -22.39
C ILE A 84 -7.68 -30.33 -23.21
N VAL A 85 -7.19 -31.00 -24.25
CA VAL A 85 -6.31 -30.37 -25.25
C VAL A 85 -7.18 -29.71 -26.32
N PRO A 86 -7.13 -28.38 -26.51
CA PRO A 86 -7.83 -27.76 -27.63
C PRO A 86 -7.17 -28.22 -28.93
N LYS A 87 -7.97 -28.82 -29.82
CA LYS A 87 -7.51 -29.15 -31.19
C LYS A 87 -7.17 -27.84 -31.88
N THR A 88 -5.89 -27.59 -32.10
CA THR A 88 -5.42 -26.55 -33.01
C THR A 88 -6.05 -26.82 -34.37
N THR A 89 -7.00 -25.98 -34.76
CA THR A 89 -7.57 -25.93 -36.09
C THR A 89 -6.43 -25.62 -37.05
N SER A 90 -5.92 -26.63 -37.74
CA SER A 90 -5.01 -26.46 -38.87
C SER A 90 -5.81 -25.84 -40.03
N SER A 91 -5.91 -24.51 -40.04
CA SER A 91 -6.31 -23.76 -41.23
C SER A 91 -5.11 -23.61 -42.15
N THR A 92 -5.05 -24.51 -43.14
CA THR A 92 -4.18 -24.48 -44.32
C THR A 92 -4.09 -23.08 -44.95
N PRO A 93 -2.89 -22.49 -45.15
CA PRO A 93 -2.74 -21.36 -46.06
C PRO A 93 -2.71 -21.87 -47.50
N ARG A 94 -3.50 -21.22 -48.35
CA ARG A 94 -3.62 -21.48 -49.79
C ARG A 94 -2.71 -20.53 -50.56
#